data_AF-A0A836TDM0-F1
#
_entry.id   AF-A0A836TDM0-F1
#
_cell.length_a   1.000
_cell.length_b   1.000
_cell.length_c   1.000
_cell.angle_alpha   90.00
_cell.angle_beta   90.00
_cell.angle_gamma   90.00
#
_symmetry.space_group_name_H-M   'P 1'
#
loop_
_entity.id
_entity.type
_entity.pdbx_description
1 polymer ?
#
loop_
_entity_poly.entity_id
_entity_poly.type
_entity_poly.pdbx_seq_one_letter_code
_entity_poly.pdbx_strand_id
1 'polypeptide(L)'
;FSSETDTEVLAHLLEKLYKRSRNVEKAFVKMLNLIEGTFALAFISSYLPEQIFCAKRESPLMLGIGDEIKFVGSDFNAFIDHTKNA
;
A
#
# COMPACT_ATOMS: atom_id res chain seq x y z
N PHE A 1 -11.92 -7.38 -14.81
CA PHE A 1 -12.18 -7.74 -13.41
C PHE A 1 -12.40 -9.24 -13.36
N SER A 2 -11.75 -9.88 -12.39
CA SER A 2 -11.76 -11.32 -12.13
C SER A 2 -12.37 -11.65 -10.76
N SER A 3 -12.63 -10.62 -9.94
CA SER A 3 -13.30 -10.67 -8.66
C SER A 3 -14.45 -9.66 -8.61
N GLU A 4 -15.27 -9.77 -7.57
CA GLU A 4 -16.31 -8.79 -7.22
C GLU A 4 -15.85 -7.85 -6.09
N THR A 5 -14.54 -7.74 -5.86
CA THR A 5 -13.97 -6.93 -4.78
C THR A 5 -13.71 -5.49 -5.25
N ASP A 6 -13.96 -4.54 -4.37
CA ASP A 6 -13.53 -3.15 -4.53
C ASP A 6 -11.99 -3.03 -4.58
N THR A 7 -11.27 -3.93 -3.90
CA THR A 7 -9.81 -3.97 -3.87
C THR A 7 -9.21 -4.17 -5.28
N GLU A 8 -9.81 -5.01 -6.12
CA GLU A 8 -9.34 -5.19 -7.52
C GLU A 8 -9.52 -3.91 -8.35
N VAL A 9 -10.54 -3.09 -8.05
CA VAL A 9 -10.75 -1.79 -8.71
C VAL A 9 -9.55 -0.87 -8.45
N LEU A 10 -8.99 -0.89 -7.25
CA LEU A 10 -7.80 -0.10 -6.90
C LEU A 10 -6.57 -0.55 -7.70
N ALA A 11 -6.35 -1.85 -7.84
CA ALA A 11 -5.23 -2.38 -8.63
C ALA A 11 -5.30 -1.93 -10.11
N HIS A 12 -6.47 -2.03 -10.74
CA HIS A 12 -6.66 -1.56 -12.11
C HIS A 12 -6.59 -0.03 -12.25
N LEU A 13 -7.07 0.72 -11.26
CA LEU A 13 -6.96 2.18 -11.24
C LEU A 13 -5.48 2.61 -11.18
N LEU A 14 -4.69 1.98 -10.30
CA LEU A 14 -3.24 2.23 -10.21
C LEU A 14 -2.55 1.94 -11.53
N GLU A 15 -2.84 0.80 -12.16
CA GLU A 15 -2.29 0.42 -13.47
C GLU A 15 -2.61 1.47 -14.54
N LYS A 16 -3.87 1.93 -14.60
CA LYS A 16 -4.33 2.95 -15.55
C LYS A 16 -3.60 4.28 -15.36
N LEU A 17 -3.35 4.69 -14.12
CA LEU A 17 -2.61 5.91 -13.80
C LEU A 17 -1.11 5.77 -14.11
N TYR A 18 -0.52 4.62 -13.80
CA TYR A 18 0.86 4.30 -14.12
C TYR A 18 1.13 4.33 -15.62
N LYS A 19 0.23 3.79 -16.45
CA LYS A 19 0.35 3.86 -17.93
C LYS A 19 0.49 5.29 -18.45
N ARG A 20 -0.02 6.30 -17.72
CA ARG A 20 0.07 7.73 -18.08
C ARG A 20 1.31 8.41 -17.50
N SER A 21 1.67 8.12 -16.25
CA SER A 21 2.79 8.79 -15.56
C SER A 21 4.15 8.12 -15.80
N ARG A 22 4.15 6.82 -16.10
CA ARG A 22 5.32 5.91 -16.07
C ARG A 22 6.12 6.00 -14.77
N ASN A 23 5.45 6.35 -13.68
CA ASN A 23 6.03 6.52 -12.36
C ASN A 23 5.04 5.99 -11.31
N VAL A 24 5.46 4.97 -10.56
CA VAL A 24 4.62 4.23 -9.60
C VAL A 24 4.16 5.13 -8.47
N GLU A 25 5.06 5.90 -7.88
CA GLU A 25 4.75 6.82 -6.78
C GLU A 25 3.73 7.88 -7.20
N LYS A 26 3.94 8.55 -8.35
CA LYS A 26 2.99 9.54 -8.88
C LYS A 26 1.63 8.91 -9.20
N ALA A 27 1.61 7.68 -9.70
CA ALA A 27 0.37 6.96 -9.97
C ALA A 27 -0.36 6.62 -8.67
N PHE A 28 0.37 6.18 -7.64
CA PHE A 28 -0.15 5.86 -6.33
C PHE A 28 -0.75 7.08 -5.63
N VAL A 29 -0.01 8.19 -5.54
CA VAL A 29 -0.51 9.46 -4.97
C VAL A 29 -1.76 9.93 -5.71
N LYS A 30 -1.78 9.84 -7.04
CA LYS A 30 -2.96 10.21 -7.83
C LYS A 30 -4.15 9.29 -7.59
N MET A 31 -3.93 7.99 -7.38
CA MET A 31 -4.97 7.05 -7.02
C MET A 31 -5.59 7.41 -5.67
N LEU A 32 -4.77 7.70 -4.65
CA LEU A 32 -5.25 8.07 -3.31
C LEU A 32 -6.17 9.29 -3.31
N ASN A 33 -5.92 10.26 -4.21
CA ASN A 33 -6.76 11.45 -4.38
C ASN A 33 -8.10 11.19 -5.09
N LEU A 34 -8.31 10.01 -5.66
CA LEU A 34 -9.53 9.65 -6.39
C LEU A 34 -10.45 8.70 -5.60
N ILE A 35 -9.96 8.13 -4.50
CA ILE A 35 -10.68 7.09 -3.76
C ILE A 35 -11.29 7.66 -2.48
N GLU A 36 -12.49 7.21 -2.14
CA GLU A 36 -13.31 7.66 -1.01
C GLU A 36 -13.55 6.51 -0.02
N GLY A 37 -13.92 6.83 1.24
CA GLY A 37 -14.12 5.85 2.32
C GLY A 37 -12.89 5.50 3.16
N THR A 38 -13.05 4.52 4.06
CA THR A 38 -12.04 4.10 5.05
C THR A 38 -11.19 2.94 4.50
N PHE A 39 -9.87 3.03 4.56
CA PHE A 39 -8.97 1.99 4.04
C PHE A 39 -7.59 1.96 4.71
N ALA A 40 -6.94 0.80 4.61
CA ALA A 40 -5.50 0.60 4.83
C ALA A 40 -4.95 -0.23 3.66
N LEU A 41 -3.95 0.29 2.96
CA LEU A 41 -3.44 -0.25 1.70
C LEU A 41 -1.93 -0.43 1.77
N ALA A 42 -1.46 -1.57 1.24
CA ALA A 42 -0.05 -1.84 0.96
C ALA A 42 0.06 -2.37 -0.49
N PHE A 43 0.77 -1.63 -1.34
CA PHE A 43 0.96 -1.95 -2.75
C PHE A 43 2.42 -2.30 -3.05
N ILE A 44 2.60 -3.30 -3.89
CA ILE A 44 3.88 -3.64 -4.51
C ILE A 44 3.77 -3.53 -6.02
N SER A 45 4.88 -3.28 -6.70
CA SER A 45 4.92 -3.19 -8.16
C SER A 45 6.16 -3.89 -8.70
N SER A 46 6.00 -4.71 -9.74
CA SER A 46 7.13 -5.29 -10.46
C SER A 46 7.99 -4.25 -11.17
N TYR A 47 7.47 -3.04 -11.41
CA TYR A 47 8.23 -1.93 -11.98
C TYR A 47 9.13 -1.22 -10.95
N LEU A 48 8.91 -1.48 -9.66
CA LEU A 48 9.71 -0.93 -8.56
C LEU A 48 9.73 -1.91 -7.38
N PRO A 49 10.40 -3.07 -7.53
CA PRO A 49 10.23 -4.23 -6.67
C PRO A 49 10.81 -4.06 -5.26
N GLU A 50 11.71 -3.09 -5.06
CA GLU A 50 12.37 -2.84 -3.78
C GLU A 50 11.56 -1.94 -2.83
N GLN A 51 10.32 -1.58 -3.20
CA GLN A 51 9.49 -0.66 -2.45
C GLN A 51 8.08 -1.20 -2.21
N ILE A 52 7.57 -0.92 -1.01
CA ILE A 52 6.16 -1.11 -0.65
C ILE A 52 5.55 0.28 -0.45
N PHE A 53 4.43 0.54 -1.13
CA PHE A 53 3.69 1.78 -1.04
C PHE A 53 2.52 1.61 -0.07
N CYS A 54 2.57 2.31 1.05
CA CYS A 54 1.59 2.21 2.11
C CYS A 54 0.75 3.48 2.20
N ALA A 55 -0.56 3.34 2.42
CA ALA A 55 -1.46 4.46 2.69
C ALA A 55 -2.61 4.01 3.58
N LYS A 56 -3.06 4.91 4.46
CA LYS A 56 -4.24 4.66 5.28
C LYS A 56 -5.13 5.90 5.36
N ARG A 57 -6.43 5.68 5.44
CA ARG A 57 -7.42 6.68 5.83
C ARG A 57 -8.36 6.01 6.82
N GLU A 58 -8.29 6.44 8.08
CA GLU A 58 -9.09 5.97 9.21
C GLU A 58 -8.90 4.51 9.65
N SER A 59 -8.48 3.59 8.77
CA SER A 59 -8.11 2.23 9.17
C SER A 59 -6.71 2.18 9.82
N PRO A 60 -6.47 1.25 10.76
CA PRO A 60 -5.15 0.99 11.31
C PRO A 60 -4.16 0.48 10.25
N LEU A 61 -2.93 1.00 10.28
CA LEU A 61 -1.79 0.53 9.51
C LEU A 61 -0.53 0.96 10.27
N MET A 62 0.33 0.00 10.62
CA MET A 62 1.51 0.16 11.47
C MET A 62 2.76 -0.21 10.67
N LEU A 63 3.86 0.49 10.94
CA LEU A 63 5.16 0.23 10.33
C LEU A 63 6.15 -0.22 11.40
N GLY A 64 6.57 -1.47 11.35
CA GLY A 64 7.67 -1.95 12.20
C GLY A 64 9.01 -1.57 11.60
N ILE A 65 9.85 -0.82 12.31
CA ILE A 65 11.19 -0.46 11.87
C ILE A 65 12.22 -1.30 12.64
N GLY A 66 12.70 -2.37 12.03
CA GLY A 66 13.89 -3.10 12.49
C GLY A 66 15.17 -2.52 11.87
N ASP A 67 16.32 -2.98 12.36
CA ASP A 67 17.63 -2.50 11.90
C ASP A 67 17.90 -2.83 10.43
N GLU A 68 17.51 -4.04 10.00
CA GLU A 68 17.73 -4.56 8.64
C GLU A 68 16.43 -4.71 7.83
N ILE A 69 15.29 -4.88 8.52
CA ILE A 69 14.01 -5.26 7.92
C ILE A 69 12.91 -4.30 8.39
N LYS A 70 12.05 -3.90 7.46
CA LYS A 70 10.85 -3.13 7.73
C LYS A 70 9.61 -4.01 7.57
N PHE A 71 8.65 -3.81 8.47
CA PHE A 71 7.38 -4.53 8.49
C PHE A 71 6.24 -3.55 8.22
N VAL A 72 5.17 -4.04 7.59
CA VAL A 72 3.89 -3.35 7.53
C VAL A 72 2.80 -4.32 7.96
N GLY A 73 1.93 -3.89 8.86
CA GLY A 73 0.84 -4.70 9.37
C GLY A 73 -0.36 -3.86 9.78
N SER A 74 -1.55 -4.46 9.83
CA SER A 74 -2.75 -3.79 10.35
C SER A 74 -2.75 -3.68 11.88
N ASP A 75 -1.90 -4.45 12.55
CA ASP A 75 -1.79 -4.52 14.01
C ASP A 75 -0.31 -4.72 14.41
N PHE A 76 0.08 -4.18 15.56
CA PHE A 76 1.44 -4.28 16.10
C PHE A 76 1.86 -5.72 16.40
N ASN A 77 0.92 -6.59 16.77
CA ASN A 77 1.19 -8.00 17.06
C ASN A 77 1.72 -8.77 15.84
N ALA A 78 1.53 -8.25 14.62
CA ALA A 78 2.01 -8.89 13.40
C ALA A 78 3.54 -8.93 13.29
N PHE A 79 4.25 -8.08 14.04
CA PHE A 79 5.72 -7.99 13.96
C PHE A 79 6.42 -7.76 15.30
N ILE A 80 5.70 -7.86 16.43
CA ILE A 80 6.26 -7.57 17.75
C ILE A 80 7.44 -8.47 18.14
N ASP A 81 7.45 -9.73 17.68
CA ASP A 81 8.55 -10.67 17.91
C ASP A 81 9.82 -10.29 17.12
N HIS A 82 9.70 -9.40 16.14
CA HIS A 82 10.82 -8.94 15.31
C HIS A 82 11.29 -7.54 15.68
N THR A 83 10.37 -6.63 15.98
CA THR A 83 10.69 -5.27 16.42
C THR A 83 9.58 -4.69 17.28
N LYS A 84 9.98 -3.92 18.30
CA LYS A 84 9.07 -3.14 19.14
C LYS A 84 9.00 -1.67 18.74
N ASN A 85 9.76 -1.28 17.72
CA ASN A 85 9.76 0.07 17.16
C ASN A 85 8.69 0.13 16.06
N ALA A 86 7.56 0.75 16.37
CA ALA A 86 6.32 0.73 15.59
C ALA A 86 5.69 2.12 15.47
#